data_AF-A0A371QYZ0-F1
#
_entry.id   AF-A0A371QYZ0-F1
#
_cell.length_a   1.000
_cell.length_b   1.000
_cell.length_c   1.000
_cell.angle_alpha   90.00
_cell.angle_beta   90.00
_cell.angle_gamma   90.00
#
_symmetry.space_group_name_H-M   'P 1'
#
loop_
_entity.id
_entity.type
_entity.pdbx_description
1 polymer ?
#
loop_
_entity_poly.entity_id
_entity_poly.type
_entity_poly.pdbx_seq_one_letter_code
_entity_poly.pdbx_strand_id
1 'polypeptide(L)'
;MSDKFVTFGVALALAISVAAIFLVFTTCKPSPPPPQPAKPKIVLVPIDFVLESPAVDKLISALTAVAQRGDVAGIVLLINSPGGTVSATEALYTTVAGINKTKYAVVNGLAASGAYYVAVATERIYATPSSWVGSIGVIAVMWPEEYFYDIPDYIYTTGPLKYYGRELTDYYNDIERVRLNFVQAVLKGRAGRIKASPDVFETASIFTADQAKELGLVDEIGGIFDAVRDMAQRLGLREYEVKYIGQVVNATYSPSAEFKVDLNRLLNSTPVPLFYILPTAVQWTISVKTAPNATLQPLPFDKPYVVLDMAHNNMIPRSFIEVLRAELAKRGYVLATASSEYQLTTLLSNATALVVVNPTAPFSKDAVKAVVNATLRGVRVAYFYDMRASAIVVISGVSYVAPYSLYAVFDPLLMYFNMSGLRAVYNFTAGGANYVQNWQFVEVKPSGEWNLTRGVEKLVLFSPSAVATNAPLRLEARGYVFGYGWGNYTVAAQAGNFAFIGSVRSFTPYYITLGDNWKFFSNLVDWLVEKRPIVRRQGPVSAVIYTS
;
A
#
# COMPACT_ATOMS: atom_id res chain seq x y z
N MET A 1 0.03 86.58 72.60
CA MET A 1 0.79 85.34 72.30
C MET A 1 -0.03 84.06 72.43
N SER A 2 -1.37 84.10 72.57
CA SER A 2 -2.20 82.90 72.86
C SER A 2 -2.81 82.21 71.63
N ASP A 3 -3.09 82.89 70.52
CA ASP A 3 -3.79 82.26 69.38
C ASP A 3 -2.94 81.29 68.56
N LYS A 4 -1.62 81.52 68.47
CA LYS A 4 -0.73 80.69 67.62
C LYS A 4 -0.57 79.25 68.14
N PHE A 5 -0.68 79.05 69.45
CA PHE A 5 -0.54 77.72 70.07
C PHE A 5 -1.78 76.84 69.88
N VAL A 6 -2.97 77.43 69.87
CA VAL A 6 -4.22 76.68 69.64
C VAL A 6 -4.32 76.22 68.19
N THR A 7 -3.99 77.09 67.23
CA THR A 7 -3.95 76.71 65.80
C THR A 7 -2.90 75.63 65.51
N PHE A 8 -1.75 75.65 66.20
CA PHE A 8 -0.73 74.62 66.05
C PHE A 8 -1.17 73.28 66.64
N GLY A 9 -1.82 73.29 67.81
CA GLY A 9 -2.37 72.08 68.43
C GLY A 9 -3.44 71.40 67.60
N VAL A 10 -4.36 72.18 67.00
CA VAL A 10 -5.42 71.64 66.12
C VAL A 10 -4.84 71.08 64.81
N ALA A 11 -3.88 71.78 64.20
CA ALA A 11 -3.21 71.29 63.00
C ALA A 11 -2.42 69.99 63.25
N LEU A 12 -1.77 69.87 64.41
CA LEU A 12 -1.04 68.67 64.80
C LEU A 12 -1.99 67.48 65.07
N ALA A 13 -3.12 67.73 65.73
CA ALA A 13 -4.14 66.69 65.97
C ALA A 13 -4.77 66.18 64.66
N LEU A 14 -5.03 67.08 63.70
CA LEU A 14 -5.49 66.71 62.36
C LEU A 14 -4.44 65.92 61.59
N ALA A 15 -3.18 66.34 61.64
CA ALA A 15 -2.08 65.61 60.99
C ALA A 15 -1.90 64.20 61.56
N ILE A 16 -2.00 64.03 62.89
CA ILE A 16 -1.94 62.72 63.55
C ILE A 16 -3.15 61.86 63.16
N SER A 17 -4.34 62.45 63.08
CA SER A 17 -5.56 61.73 62.69
C SER A 17 -5.51 61.25 61.24
N VAL A 18 -5.04 62.11 60.33
CA VAL A 18 -4.82 61.75 58.92
C VAL A 18 -3.74 60.68 58.78
N ALA A 19 -2.64 60.81 59.53
CA ALA A 19 -1.58 59.80 59.55
C ALA A 19 -2.08 58.45 60.10
N ALA A 20 -2.92 58.45 61.13
CA ALA A 20 -3.52 57.23 61.68
C ALA A 20 -4.48 56.56 60.69
N ILE A 21 -5.32 57.33 59.98
CA ILE A 21 -6.20 56.81 58.93
C ILE A 21 -5.38 56.24 57.77
N PHE A 22 -4.32 56.93 57.36
CA PHE A 22 -3.41 56.45 56.30
C PHE A 22 -2.66 55.18 56.73
N LEU A 23 -2.32 55.05 58.02
CA LEU A 23 -1.73 53.84 58.59
C LEU A 23 -2.73 52.67 58.59
N VAL A 24 -4.01 52.91 58.90
CA VAL A 24 -5.06 51.87 58.86
C VAL A 24 -5.32 51.41 57.42
N PHE A 25 -5.35 52.33 56.45
CA PHE A 25 -5.47 51.98 55.03
C PHE A 25 -4.26 51.25 54.46
N THR A 26 -3.05 51.51 54.96
CA THR A 26 -1.82 50.82 54.49
C THR A 26 -1.57 49.48 55.19
N THR A 27 -2.12 49.27 56.39
CA THR A 27 -2.00 48.01 57.15
C THR A 27 -3.14 47.02 56.89
N CYS A 28 -4.30 47.47 56.40
CA CYS A 28 -5.38 46.60 55.92
C CYS A 28 -5.20 46.25 54.44
N LYS A 29 -4.14 45.51 54.09
CA LYS A 29 -4.14 44.78 52.82
C LYS A 29 -5.14 43.63 52.95
N PRO A 30 -6.16 43.50 52.08
CA PRO A 30 -7.03 42.33 52.10
C PRO A 30 -6.15 41.09 51.98
N SER A 31 -6.32 40.14 52.90
CA SER A 31 -5.61 38.86 52.85
C SER A 31 -5.83 38.24 51.47
N PRO A 32 -4.78 37.75 50.78
CA PRO A 32 -4.98 37.08 49.50
C PRO A 32 -6.02 35.97 49.70
N PRO A 33 -7.00 35.83 48.79
CA PRO A 33 -7.99 34.77 48.93
C PRO A 33 -7.27 33.43 49.07
N PRO A 34 -7.77 32.51 49.91
CA PRO A 34 -7.17 31.19 50.04
C PRO A 34 -6.99 30.58 48.64
N PRO A 35 -5.83 29.95 48.35
CA PRO A 35 -5.57 29.42 47.02
C PRO A 35 -6.72 28.50 46.62
N GLN A 36 -7.46 28.89 45.57
CA GLN A 36 -8.54 28.07 45.05
C GLN A 36 -7.95 26.71 44.66
N PRO A 37 -8.60 25.59 45.00
CA PRO A 37 -8.17 24.28 44.54
C PRO A 37 -8.03 24.32 43.02
N ALA A 38 -6.86 23.91 42.52
CA ALA A 38 -6.54 24.01 41.09
C ALA A 38 -7.61 23.26 40.29
N LYS A 39 -8.23 23.95 39.33
CA LYS A 39 -9.29 23.36 38.50
C LYS A 39 -8.74 22.15 37.74
N PRO A 40 -9.48 21.02 37.73
CA PRO A 40 -9.09 19.86 36.94
C PRO A 40 -8.99 20.24 35.46
N LYS A 41 -8.02 19.65 34.76
CA LYS A 41 -7.68 20.01 33.39
C LYS A 41 -8.06 18.90 32.42
N ILE A 42 -8.71 19.29 31.33
CA ILE A 42 -8.83 18.46 30.13
C ILE A 42 -7.75 18.93 29.15
N VAL A 43 -6.83 18.04 28.80
CA VAL A 43 -5.67 18.38 27.96
C VAL A 43 -5.92 17.99 26.51
N LEU A 44 -5.84 18.96 25.60
CA LEU A 44 -5.94 18.76 24.16
C LEU A 44 -4.55 18.45 23.57
N VAL A 45 -4.44 17.38 22.79
CA VAL A 45 -3.19 16.88 22.24
C VAL A 45 -3.29 16.80 20.71
N PRO A 46 -2.71 17.75 19.96
CA PRO A 46 -2.69 17.69 18.51
C PRO A 46 -1.87 16.51 17.98
N ILE A 47 -2.44 15.83 16.98
CA ILE A 47 -1.81 14.81 16.14
C ILE A 47 -2.09 15.21 14.69
N ASP A 48 -1.34 16.19 14.21
CA ASP A 48 -1.48 16.86 12.92
C ASP A 48 -0.28 16.60 11.98
N PHE A 49 0.36 15.44 12.14
CA PHE A 49 1.57 15.05 11.43
C PHE A 49 1.56 13.57 11.04
N VAL A 50 2.48 13.19 10.17
CA VAL A 50 2.70 11.80 9.75
C VAL A 50 3.38 11.03 10.88
N LEU A 51 2.82 9.89 11.27
CA LEU A 51 3.26 9.11 12.43
C LEU A 51 4.59 8.40 12.15
N GLU A 52 5.70 9.10 12.35
CA GLU A 52 7.05 8.54 12.25
C GLU A 52 7.98 9.08 13.34
N SER A 53 9.07 8.36 13.61
CA SER A 53 10.13 8.82 14.50
C SER A 53 10.95 9.95 13.84
N PRO A 54 11.42 10.96 14.60
CA PRO A 54 11.33 11.08 16.06
C PRO A 54 10.08 11.86 16.56
N ALA A 55 9.15 12.23 15.68
CA ALA A 55 8.00 13.06 16.06
C ALA A 55 7.07 12.33 17.04
N VAL A 56 6.80 11.05 16.76
CA VAL A 56 6.01 10.21 17.66
C VAL A 56 6.71 10.02 19.01
N ASP A 57 8.02 9.83 19.07
CA ASP A 57 8.75 9.63 20.33
C ASP A 57 8.66 10.86 21.25
N LYS A 58 8.71 12.05 20.66
CA LYS A 58 8.48 13.32 21.39
C LYS A 58 7.05 13.42 21.91
N LEU A 59 6.07 13.02 21.11
CA LEU A 59 4.66 13.01 21.51
C LEU A 59 4.41 12.01 22.64
N ILE A 60 4.96 10.80 22.56
CA ILE A 60 4.88 9.78 23.61
C ILE A 60 5.46 10.31 24.93
N SER A 61 6.63 10.96 24.87
CA SER A 61 7.27 11.56 26.05
C SER A 61 6.37 12.61 26.70
N ALA A 62 5.78 13.50 25.90
CA ALA A 62 4.90 14.54 26.41
C ALA A 62 3.55 13.99 26.92
N LEU A 63 2.95 13.04 26.21
CA LEU A 63 1.74 12.35 26.64
C LEU A 63 1.93 11.63 27.98
N THR A 64 3.06 10.95 28.16
CA THR A 64 3.41 10.27 29.41
C THR A 64 3.55 11.26 30.57
N ALA A 65 4.21 12.40 30.33
CA ALA A 65 4.31 13.47 31.33
C ALA A 65 2.93 14.06 31.69
N VAL A 66 2.04 14.26 30.71
CA VAL A 66 0.66 14.72 30.94
C VAL A 66 -0.15 13.68 31.73
N ALA A 67 0.01 12.40 31.41
CA ALA A 67 -0.69 11.32 32.08
C ALA A 67 -0.28 11.14 33.56
N GLN A 68 0.94 11.55 33.93
CA GLN A 68 1.41 11.48 35.32
C GLN A 68 0.94 12.66 36.18
N ARG A 69 0.39 13.71 35.58
CA ARG A 69 -0.07 14.90 36.31
C ARG A 69 -1.37 14.65 37.07
N GLY A 70 -1.38 15.00 38.36
CA GLY A 70 -2.56 14.91 39.22
C GLY A 70 -3.66 15.92 38.89
N ASP A 71 -3.31 17.06 38.28
CA ASP A 71 -4.27 18.10 37.89
C ASP A 71 -4.98 17.81 36.55
N VAL A 72 -4.59 16.75 35.84
CA VAL A 72 -5.18 16.35 34.55
C VAL A 72 -6.28 15.32 34.79
N ALA A 73 -7.51 15.65 34.44
CA ALA A 73 -8.67 14.76 34.57
C ALA A 73 -8.90 13.89 33.32
N GLY A 74 -8.56 14.41 32.13
CA GLY A 74 -8.74 13.69 30.88
C GLY A 74 -7.92 14.28 29.74
N ILE A 75 -7.84 13.52 28.64
CA ILE A 75 -7.04 13.85 27.46
C ILE A 75 -7.93 13.76 26.21
N VAL A 76 -7.86 14.75 25.33
CA VAL A 76 -8.53 14.71 24.02
C VAL A 76 -7.47 14.78 22.93
N LEU A 77 -7.36 13.71 22.14
CA LEU A 77 -6.50 13.67 20.96
C LEU A 77 -7.19 14.40 19.80
N LEU A 78 -6.55 15.42 19.23
CA LEU A 78 -7.06 16.16 18.08
C LEU A 78 -6.35 15.63 16.83
N ILE A 79 -7.03 14.81 16.04
CA ILE A 79 -6.40 14.02 14.98
C ILE A 79 -6.69 14.63 13.61
N ASN A 80 -5.61 14.92 12.88
CA ASN A 80 -5.61 15.23 11.45
C ASN A 80 -4.35 14.62 10.82
N SER A 81 -4.36 13.32 10.51
CA SER A 81 -3.18 12.60 10.05
C SER A 81 -3.53 11.48 9.06
N PRO A 82 -2.69 11.25 8.03
CA PRO A 82 -2.84 10.14 7.10
C PRO A 82 -2.32 8.80 7.67
N GLY A 83 -1.78 8.79 8.88
CA GLY A 83 -1.06 7.66 9.47
C GLY A 83 0.45 7.80 9.33
N GLY A 84 1.18 6.68 9.21
CA GLY A 84 2.64 6.68 9.14
C GLY A 84 3.27 5.28 9.21
N THR A 85 4.44 5.16 9.83
CA THR A 85 5.15 3.89 9.97
C THR A 85 4.42 2.97 10.95
N VAL A 86 4.49 1.66 10.72
CA VAL A 86 3.85 0.65 11.58
C VAL A 86 4.37 0.75 13.02
N SER A 87 5.70 0.81 13.20
CA SER A 87 6.33 0.85 14.52
C SER A 87 5.96 2.09 15.34
N ALA A 88 6.00 3.28 14.73
CA ALA A 88 5.65 4.51 15.43
C ALA A 88 4.17 4.55 15.78
N THR A 89 3.30 4.09 14.88
CA THR A 89 1.86 3.96 15.15
C THR A 89 1.59 3.05 16.35
N GLU A 90 2.21 1.87 16.39
CA GLU A 90 2.00 0.91 17.49
C GLU A 90 2.57 1.43 18.82
N ALA A 91 3.72 2.11 18.81
CA ALA A 91 4.28 2.75 19.99
C ALA A 91 3.32 3.82 20.56
N LEU A 92 2.72 4.64 19.69
CA LEU A 92 1.74 5.65 20.12
C LEU A 92 0.43 5.01 20.58
N TYR A 93 -0.08 4.01 19.85
CA TYR A 93 -1.29 3.27 20.23
C TYR A 93 -1.16 2.63 21.62
N THR A 94 -0.06 1.90 21.85
CA THR A 94 0.19 1.23 23.14
C THR A 94 0.35 2.23 24.28
N THR A 95 1.02 3.36 24.02
CA THR A 95 1.13 4.46 24.99
C THR A 95 -0.25 5.02 25.35
N VAL A 96 -1.08 5.38 24.35
CA VAL A 96 -2.42 5.93 24.59
C VAL A 96 -3.30 4.91 25.31
N ALA A 97 -3.26 3.64 24.92
CA ALA A 97 -4.03 2.57 25.55
C ALA A 97 -3.63 2.34 27.02
N GLY A 98 -2.35 2.55 27.36
CA GLY A 98 -1.83 2.41 28.73
C GLY A 98 -2.15 3.58 29.67
N ILE A 99 -2.61 4.72 29.16
CA ILE A 99 -2.93 5.89 30.00
C ILE A 99 -4.22 5.63 30.80
N ASN A 100 -4.08 5.61 32.13
CA ASN A 100 -5.19 5.45 33.07
C ASN A 100 -5.89 6.79 33.40
N LYS A 101 -6.37 7.48 32.36
CA LYS A 101 -7.26 8.66 32.43
C LYS A 101 -8.33 8.52 31.35
N THR A 102 -9.40 9.31 31.41
CA THR A 102 -10.39 9.33 30.32
C THR A 102 -9.75 9.96 29.08
N LYS A 103 -9.88 9.30 27.92
CA LYS A 103 -9.24 9.69 26.64
C LYS A 103 -10.30 9.74 25.55
N TYR A 104 -10.50 10.88 24.89
CA TYR A 104 -11.31 10.96 23.66
C TYR A 104 -10.44 11.28 22.45
N ALA A 105 -10.92 10.94 21.26
CA ALA A 105 -10.39 11.42 19.99
C ALA A 105 -11.40 12.35 19.33
N VAL A 106 -10.91 13.42 18.69
CA VAL A 106 -11.67 14.30 17.81
C VAL A 106 -10.94 14.34 16.48
N VAL A 107 -11.58 13.81 15.44
CA VAL A 107 -11.08 13.87 14.07
C VAL A 107 -11.52 15.18 13.45
N ASN A 108 -10.56 15.97 12.98
CA ASN A 108 -10.81 17.23 12.29
C ASN A 108 -10.03 17.28 10.98
N GLY A 109 -10.60 16.66 9.94
CA GLY A 109 -9.99 16.48 8.63
C GLY A 109 -9.83 15.01 8.30
N LEU A 110 -8.77 14.38 8.83
CA LEU A 110 -8.42 13.00 8.51
C LEU A 110 -7.94 12.21 9.73
N ALA A 111 -8.48 11.01 9.94
CA ALA A 111 -7.83 9.99 10.76
C ALA A 111 -7.79 8.70 9.93
N ALA A 112 -6.80 8.59 9.06
CA ALA A 112 -6.64 7.42 8.18
C ALA A 112 -5.49 6.53 8.66
N SER A 113 -5.68 5.23 8.46
CA SER A 113 -4.70 4.19 8.72
C SER A 113 -4.12 4.28 10.13
N GLY A 114 -2.82 4.53 10.31
CA GLY A 114 -2.20 4.59 11.64
C GLY A 114 -2.83 5.63 12.57
N ALA A 115 -3.36 6.73 12.04
CA ALA A 115 -4.07 7.72 12.85
C ALA A 115 -5.39 7.17 13.40
N TYR A 116 -6.12 6.39 12.60
CA TYR A 116 -7.33 5.70 13.08
C TYR A 116 -6.97 4.59 14.07
N TYR A 117 -5.85 3.89 13.86
CA TYR A 117 -5.31 2.92 14.81
C TYR A 117 -5.13 3.57 16.20
N VAL A 118 -4.51 4.74 16.27
CA VAL A 118 -4.35 5.47 17.54
C VAL A 118 -5.70 5.94 18.09
N ALA A 119 -6.62 6.40 17.24
CA ALA A 119 -7.96 6.84 17.67
C ALA A 119 -8.75 5.74 18.40
N VAL A 120 -8.66 4.48 17.95
CA VAL A 120 -9.37 3.35 18.59
C VAL A 120 -8.81 2.94 19.96
N ALA A 121 -7.71 3.54 20.43
CA ALA A 121 -7.25 3.42 21.81
C ALA A 121 -8.05 4.30 22.80
N THR A 122 -8.95 5.16 22.30
CA THR A 122 -9.75 6.10 23.12
C THR A 122 -11.14 5.57 23.43
N GLU A 123 -11.76 6.02 24.54
CA GLU A 123 -13.08 5.53 24.93
C GLU A 123 -14.21 6.06 24.02
N ARG A 124 -14.03 7.24 23.42
CA ARG A 124 -14.95 7.84 22.44
C ARG A 124 -14.22 8.57 21.32
N ILE A 125 -14.73 8.43 20.10
CA ILE A 125 -14.23 9.07 18.88
C ILE A 125 -15.33 9.97 18.32
N TYR A 126 -15.03 11.26 18.24
CA TYR A 126 -15.82 12.28 17.56
C TYR A 126 -15.21 12.58 16.20
N ALA A 127 -16.03 12.91 15.21
CA ALA A 127 -15.58 13.38 13.91
C ALA A 127 -16.37 14.61 13.48
N THR A 128 -15.71 15.64 12.95
CA THR A 128 -16.43 16.76 12.33
C THR A 128 -17.14 16.32 11.04
N PRO A 129 -18.23 16.97 10.60
CA PRO A 129 -19.04 16.49 9.47
C PRO A 129 -18.25 16.23 8.17
N SER A 130 -17.21 17.03 7.89
CA SER A 130 -16.37 16.88 6.70
C SER A 130 -15.17 15.94 6.90
N SER A 131 -15.04 15.30 8.05
CA SER A 131 -13.91 14.43 8.37
C SER A 131 -14.02 13.06 7.70
N TRP A 132 -12.84 12.47 7.47
CA TRP A 132 -12.68 11.14 6.91
C TRP A 132 -11.92 10.24 7.89
N VAL A 133 -12.37 9.00 8.03
CA VAL A 133 -11.72 7.98 8.87
C VAL A 133 -11.59 6.65 8.13
N GLY A 134 -10.84 5.70 8.70
CA GLY A 134 -10.71 4.35 8.14
C GLY A 134 -9.33 4.14 7.53
N SER A 135 -9.26 3.65 6.28
CA SER A 135 -8.02 3.15 5.66
C SER A 135 -7.36 2.05 6.51
N ILE A 136 -8.18 1.13 7.03
CA ILE A 136 -7.77 0.02 7.88
C ILE A 136 -7.05 -1.01 7.00
N GLY A 137 -5.73 -0.94 6.97
CA GLY A 137 -4.90 -1.74 6.08
C GLY A 137 -3.43 -1.41 6.20
N VAL A 138 -2.59 -2.14 5.46
CA VAL A 138 -1.12 -2.01 5.46
C VAL A 138 -0.64 -1.88 4.03
N ILE A 139 0.32 -0.99 3.80
CA ILE A 139 1.10 -0.96 2.56
C ILE A 139 2.55 -1.33 2.87
N ALA A 140 3.13 -2.14 1.99
CA ALA A 140 4.52 -2.56 2.04
C ALA A 140 5.23 -2.14 0.77
N VAL A 141 6.48 -1.68 0.89
CA VAL A 141 7.33 -1.40 -0.27
C VAL A 141 8.49 -2.38 -0.25
N MET A 142 8.58 -3.23 -1.28
CA MET A 142 9.65 -4.21 -1.41
C MET A 142 10.10 -4.32 -2.87
N TRP A 143 11.36 -4.71 -3.05
CA TRP A 143 11.94 -5.07 -4.33
C TRP A 143 12.23 -6.58 -4.33
N PRO A 144 11.26 -7.42 -4.71
CA PRO A 144 11.39 -8.87 -4.59
C PRO A 144 12.53 -9.42 -5.45
N GLU A 145 12.94 -8.71 -6.50
CA GLU A 145 14.07 -9.07 -7.34
C GLU A 145 15.37 -9.19 -6.54
N GLU A 146 15.52 -8.41 -5.47
CA GLU A 146 16.69 -8.48 -4.59
C GLU A 146 16.87 -9.85 -3.95
N TYR A 147 15.79 -10.59 -3.66
CA TYR A 147 15.84 -11.95 -3.10
C TYR A 147 16.33 -13.02 -4.08
N PHE A 148 16.46 -12.67 -5.36
CA PHE A 148 16.83 -13.60 -6.42
C PHE A 148 18.23 -13.34 -7.00
N TYR A 149 18.91 -12.29 -6.56
CA TYR A 149 20.31 -12.07 -6.88
C TYR A 149 21.20 -12.74 -5.84
N ASP A 150 22.33 -13.27 -6.29
CA ASP A 150 23.35 -13.76 -5.36
C ASP A 150 23.82 -12.61 -4.46
N ILE A 151 23.94 -12.92 -3.17
CA ILE A 151 24.53 -11.99 -2.21
C ILE A 151 25.95 -11.69 -2.69
N PRO A 152 26.35 -10.42 -2.85
CA PRO A 152 27.69 -10.08 -3.34
C PRO A 152 28.78 -10.78 -2.52
N ASP A 153 29.80 -11.32 -3.18
CA ASP A 153 30.85 -12.16 -2.57
C ASP A 153 31.63 -11.49 -1.41
N TYR A 154 31.59 -10.15 -1.32
CA TYR A 154 32.19 -9.39 -0.22
C TYR A 154 31.30 -9.31 1.03
N ILE A 155 30.10 -9.89 1.00
CA ILE A 155 29.15 -9.94 2.11
C ILE A 155 29.07 -11.37 2.64
N TYR A 156 29.76 -11.61 3.75
CA TYR A 156 29.69 -12.88 4.46
C TYR A 156 28.53 -12.89 5.47
N THR A 157 27.72 -13.94 5.47
CA THR A 157 26.63 -14.12 6.43
C THR A 157 26.76 -15.43 7.20
N THR A 158 26.34 -15.44 8.46
CA THR A 158 26.40 -16.62 9.33
C THR A 158 25.14 -17.49 9.28
N GLY A 159 24.18 -17.15 8.42
CA GLY A 159 22.93 -17.91 8.27
C GLY A 159 22.16 -17.49 7.01
N PRO A 160 21.37 -18.41 6.42
CA PRO A 160 20.75 -18.23 5.10
C PRO A 160 19.80 -17.04 5.02
N LEU A 161 19.16 -16.68 6.14
CA LEU A 161 18.20 -15.57 6.21
C LEU A 161 18.84 -14.28 6.73
N LYS A 162 20.13 -14.24 7.03
CA LYS A 162 20.75 -13.10 7.74
C LYS A 162 20.75 -11.81 6.90
N TYR A 163 20.81 -11.92 5.57
CA TYR A 163 20.86 -10.76 4.68
C TYR A 163 19.49 -10.08 4.54
N TYR A 164 18.44 -10.85 4.26
CA TYR A 164 17.07 -10.32 4.08
C TYR A 164 16.22 -10.33 5.36
N GLY A 165 16.69 -11.01 6.40
CA GLY A 165 16.01 -11.20 7.68
C GLY A 165 14.91 -12.26 7.68
N ARG A 166 14.46 -12.73 6.50
CA ARG A 166 13.36 -13.69 6.33
C ARG A 166 13.29 -14.24 4.90
N GLU A 167 12.48 -15.26 4.68
CA GLU A 167 12.07 -15.71 3.35
C GLU A 167 11.09 -14.72 2.71
N LEU A 168 11.09 -14.60 1.38
CA LEU A 168 10.19 -13.68 0.67
C LEU A 168 8.70 -14.00 0.93
N THR A 169 8.34 -15.28 1.02
CA THR A 169 6.97 -15.70 1.33
C THR A 169 6.55 -15.35 2.75
N ASP A 170 7.46 -15.50 3.72
CA ASP A 170 7.22 -15.09 5.10
C ASP A 170 6.99 -13.59 5.21
N TYR A 171 7.70 -12.79 4.40
CA TYR A 171 7.45 -11.34 4.33
C TYR A 171 5.99 -11.04 3.98
N TYR A 172 5.43 -11.70 2.96
CA TYR A 172 4.04 -11.46 2.58
C TYR A 172 3.05 -11.90 3.66
N ASN A 173 3.35 -12.96 4.40
CA ASN A 173 2.54 -13.39 5.54
C ASN A 173 2.63 -12.41 6.71
N ASP A 174 3.80 -11.80 6.94
CA ASP A 174 3.98 -10.77 7.97
C ASP A 174 3.15 -9.52 7.68
N ILE A 175 3.03 -9.09 6.42
CA ILE A 175 2.12 -7.99 6.04
C ILE A 175 0.69 -8.30 6.49
N GLU A 176 0.23 -9.53 6.26
CA GLU A 176 -1.11 -9.96 6.64
C GLU A 176 -1.28 -10.02 8.17
N ARG A 177 -0.26 -10.49 8.90
CA ARG A 177 -0.27 -10.47 10.37
C ARG A 177 -0.36 -9.05 10.92
N VAL A 178 0.41 -8.12 10.36
CA VAL A 178 0.37 -6.69 10.70
C VAL A 178 -1.02 -6.10 10.39
N ARG A 179 -1.63 -6.45 9.25
CA ARG A 179 -3.01 -6.06 8.92
C ARG A 179 -4.01 -6.60 9.95
N LEU A 180 -3.89 -7.87 10.31
CA LEU A 180 -4.77 -8.51 11.29
C LEU A 180 -4.64 -7.89 12.68
N ASN A 181 -3.43 -7.48 13.10
CA ASN A 181 -3.24 -6.75 14.36
C ASN A 181 -4.04 -5.44 14.37
N PHE A 182 -4.06 -4.71 13.26
CA PHE A 182 -4.87 -3.50 13.13
C PHE A 182 -6.37 -3.82 13.21
N VAL A 183 -6.85 -4.80 12.46
CA VAL A 183 -8.26 -5.22 12.54
C VAL A 183 -8.65 -5.59 13.98
N GLN A 184 -7.80 -6.36 14.67
CA GLN A 184 -8.04 -6.73 16.07
C GLN A 184 -8.06 -5.52 17.01
N ALA A 185 -7.17 -4.55 16.82
CA ALA A 185 -7.19 -3.31 17.59
C ALA A 185 -8.50 -2.53 17.39
N VAL A 186 -9.03 -2.47 16.17
CA VAL A 186 -10.32 -1.83 15.87
C VAL A 186 -11.47 -2.60 16.52
N LEU A 187 -11.54 -3.93 16.33
CA LEU A 187 -12.58 -4.76 16.93
C LEU A 187 -12.60 -4.66 18.46
N LYS A 188 -11.42 -4.64 19.09
CA LYS A 188 -11.28 -4.45 20.54
C LYS A 188 -11.68 -3.04 20.98
N GLY A 189 -11.14 -1.99 20.35
CA GLY A 189 -11.42 -0.60 20.73
C GLY A 189 -12.87 -0.17 20.48
N ARG A 190 -13.52 -0.81 19.51
CA ARG A 190 -14.91 -0.55 19.11
C ARG A 190 -15.87 -1.68 19.50
N ALA A 191 -15.50 -2.51 20.49
CA ALA A 191 -16.31 -3.65 20.92
C ALA A 191 -17.75 -3.22 21.26
N GLY A 192 -18.73 -3.97 20.74
CA GLY A 192 -20.16 -3.66 20.89
C GLY A 192 -20.67 -2.45 20.10
N ARG A 193 -19.81 -1.73 19.38
CA ARG A 193 -20.17 -0.56 18.56
C ARG A 193 -20.11 -0.80 17.07
N ILE A 194 -19.23 -1.70 16.60
CA ILE A 194 -19.11 -2.04 15.18
C ILE A 194 -20.43 -2.63 14.68
N LYS A 195 -20.97 -2.02 13.63
CA LYS A 195 -22.17 -2.47 12.89
C LYS A 195 -21.84 -2.92 11.46
N ALA A 196 -20.61 -2.69 11.03
CA ALA A 196 -20.11 -3.06 9.71
C ALA A 196 -20.08 -4.58 9.47
N SER A 197 -20.28 -4.99 8.21
CA SER A 197 -19.89 -6.33 7.75
C SER A 197 -18.37 -6.51 7.91
N PRO A 198 -17.87 -7.73 8.20
CA PRO A 198 -16.44 -8.04 8.14
C PRO A 198 -15.74 -7.60 6.85
N ASP A 199 -16.46 -7.55 5.73
CA ASP A 199 -15.95 -7.14 4.42
C ASP A 199 -15.35 -5.71 4.41
N VAL A 200 -15.81 -4.83 5.31
CA VAL A 200 -15.26 -3.47 5.45
C VAL A 200 -13.77 -3.48 5.81
N PHE A 201 -13.28 -4.57 6.41
CA PHE A 201 -11.85 -4.73 6.75
C PHE A 201 -11.02 -5.34 5.61
N GLU A 202 -11.64 -5.74 4.49
CA GLU A 202 -10.95 -6.32 3.34
C GLU A 202 -10.52 -5.28 2.30
N THR A 203 -11.20 -4.13 2.26
CA THR A 203 -11.02 -3.13 1.18
C THR A 203 -10.08 -1.99 1.53
N ALA A 204 -9.76 -1.81 2.82
CA ALA A 204 -9.01 -0.66 3.34
C ALA A 204 -9.58 0.71 2.89
N SER A 205 -10.92 0.81 2.77
CA SER A 205 -11.60 2.04 2.34
C SER A 205 -11.57 3.15 3.40
N ILE A 206 -11.75 4.39 2.95
CA ILE A 206 -12.02 5.55 3.80
C ILE A 206 -13.52 5.86 3.81
N PHE A 207 -13.99 6.43 4.90
CA PHE A 207 -15.41 6.70 5.16
C PHE A 207 -15.58 8.15 5.62
N THR A 208 -16.63 8.81 5.15
CA THR A 208 -17.06 10.10 5.70
C THR A 208 -17.53 9.94 7.15
N ALA A 209 -17.63 11.04 7.91
CA ALA A 209 -18.11 11.00 9.29
C ALA A 209 -19.49 10.32 9.44
N ASP A 210 -20.43 10.58 8.51
CA ASP A 210 -21.75 9.95 8.47
C ASP A 210 -21.65 8.43 8.27
N GLN A 211 -20.95 8.00 7.22
CA GLN A 211 -20.73 6.57 6.94
C GLN A 211 -20.03 5.88 8.10
N ALA A 212 -19.02 6.53 8.69
CA ALA A 212 -18.28 6.00 9.82
C ALA A 212 -19.17 5.83 11.06
N LYS A 213 -20.12 6.74 11.30
CA LYS A 213 -21.08 6.63 12.41
C LYS A 213 -22.07 5.48 12.17
N GLU A 214 -22.54 5.32 10.94
CA GLU A 214 -23.41 4.20 10.54
C GLU A 214 -22.72 2.84 10.73
N LEU A 215 -21.43 2.75 10.36
CA LEU A 215 -20.61 1.55 10.51
C LEU A 215 -20.14 1.29 11.96
N GLY A 216 -20.26 2.28 12.85
CA GLY A 216 -19.78 2.22 14.24
C GLY A 216 -18.28 2.51 14.41
N LEU A 217 -17.63 3.03 13.36
CA LEU A 217 -16.23 3.44 13.37
C LEU A 217 -15.97 4.72 14.18
N VAL A 218 -16.98 5.58 14.33
CA VAL A 218 -16.98 6.72 15.26
C VAL A 218 -18.22 6.66 16.16
N ASP A 219 -18.19 7.38 17.29
CA ASP A 219 -19.32 7.43 18.22
C ASP A 219 -20.29 8.54 17.86
N GLU A 220 -19.75 9.72 17.58
CA GLU A 220 -20.55 10.92 17.35
C GLU A 220 -19.97 11.82 16.27
N ILE A 221 -20.86 12.54 15.61
CA ILE A 221 -20.48 13.64 14.72
C ILE A 221 -20.50 14.90 15.58
N GLY A 222 -19.34 15.54 15.73
CA GLY A 222 -19.15 16.65 16.65
C GLY A 222 -17.70 17.12 16.71
N GLY A 223 -17.50 18.30 17.29
CA GLY A 223 -16.19 18.94 17.38
C GLY A 223 -15.56 18.82 18.77
N ILE A 224 -14.52 19.63 18.97
CA ILE A 224 -13.76 19.71 20.24
C ILE A 224 -14.68 20.05 21.41
N PHE A 225 -15.58 21.02 21.23
CA PHE A 225 -16.50 21.45 22.29
C PHE A 225 -17.46 20.34 22.73
N ASP A 226 -17.92 19.51 21.79
CA ASP A 226 -18.82 18.40 22.09
C ASP A 226 -18.11 17.31 22.89
N ALA A 227 -16.90 16.94 22.45
CA ALA A 227 -16.07 15.94 23.13
C ALA A 227 -15.67 16.40 24.55
N VAL A 228 -15.25 17.65 24.71
CA VAL A 228 -14.89 18.22 26.02
C VAL A 228 -16.10 18.28 26.95
N ARG A 229 -17.26 18.71 26.44
CA ARG A 229 -18.51 18.78 27.21
C ARG A 229 -18.95 17.40 27.69
N ASP A 230 -18.97 16.40 26.80
CA ASP A 230 -19.30 15.01 27.15
C ASP A 230 -18.31 14.43 28.16
N MET A 231 -17.01 14.68 27.99
CA MET A 231 -15.98 14.22 28.93
C MET A 231 -16.17 14.85 30.32
N ALA A 232 -16.33 16.17 30.39
CA ALA A 232 -16.54 16.89 31.63
C ALA A 232 -17.80 16.39 32.36
N GLN A 233 -18.90 16.17 31.62
CA GLN A 233 -20.14 15.65 32.18
C GLN A 233 -19.95 14.23 32.76
N ARG A 234 -19.26 13.34 32.04
CA ARG A 234 -19.00 11.96 32.50
C ARG A 234 -18.05 11.89 33.69
N LEU A 235 -17.12 12.84 33.79
CA LEU A 235 -16.21 12.98 34.92
C LEU A 235 -16.81 13.77 36.09
N GLY A 236 -18.04 14.29 35.96
CA GLY A 236 -18.69 15.08 37.00
C GLY A 236 -18.05 16.46 37.23
N LEU A 237 -17.31 16.99 36.25
CA LEU A 237 -16.59 18.27 36.37
C LEU A 237 -17.53 19.45 36.13
N ARG A 238 -17.80 20.23 37.19
CA ARG A 238 -18.58 21.49 37.09
C ARG A 238 -17.71 22.68 36.69
N GLU A 239 -16.47 22.70 37.18
CA GLU A 239 -15.46 23.68 36.82
C GLU A 239 -14.20 22.93 36.37
N TYR A 240 -13.69 23.29 35.20
CA TYR A 240 -12.49 22.70 34.62
C TYR A 240 -11.80 23.72 33.71
N GLU A 241 -10.53 23.47 33.43
CA GLU A 241 -9.79 24.20 32.40
C GLU A 241 -9.52 23.30 31.20
N VAL A 242 -9.61 23.87 30.01
CA VAL A 242 -9.16 23.22 28.78
C VAL A 242 -7.80 23.80 28.43
N LYS A 243 -6.79 22.95 28.28
CA LYS A 243 -5.42 23.37 27.94
C LYS A 243 -4.92 22.54 26.79
N TYR A 244 -4.26 23.18 25.83
CA TYR A 244 -3.41 22.43 24.91
C TYR A 244 -2.19 21.90 25.64
N ILE A 245 -1.69 20.75 25.22
CA ILE A 245 -0.37 20.29 25.61
C ILE A 245 0.65 21.37 25.19
N GLY A 246 1.39 21.93 26.16
CA GLY A 246 2.33 23.03 25.90
C GLY A 246 3.41 22.58 24.92
N GLN A 247 3.90 23.49 24.06
CA GLN A 247 4.73 23.24 22.86
C GLN A 247 5.43 21.87 22.84
N VAL A 248 4.69 20.85 22.41
CA VAL A 248 5.27 19.59 22.00
C VAL A 248 5.52 19.78 20.52
N VAL A 249 6.80 19.75 20.17
CA VAL A 249 7.33 19.83 18.82
C VAL A 249 7.35 21.26 18.25
N ASN A 250 8.56 21.78 18.03
CA ASN A 250 8.89 22.52 16.82
C ASN A 250 8.61 21.60 15.62
N ALA A 251 7.36 21.24 15.39
CA ALA A 251 6.95 20.62 14.15
C ALA A 251 7.12 21.75 13.15
N THR A 252 8.11 21.62 12.26
CA THR A 252 8.16 22.42 11.06
C THR A 252 6.75 22.35 10.48
N TYR A 253 6.04 23.47 10.54
CA TYR A 253 4.69 23.62 10.03
C TYR A 253 4.73 23.15 8.57
N SER A 254 4.33 21.91 8.34
CA SER A 254 4.09 21.41 7.00
C SER A 254 2.67 21.91 6.71
N PRO A 255 2.50 22.86 5.77
CA PRO A 255 1.20 23.46 5.55
C PRO A 255 0.18 22.34 5.36
N SER A 256 -0.83 22.35 6.21
CA SER A 256 -1.91 21.37 6.38
C SER A 256 -2.71 21.04 5.11
N ALA A 257 -2.35 21.63 3.97
CA ALA A 257 -2.99 21.42 2.68
C ALA A 257 -2.48 20.16 1.97
N GLU A 258 -1.26 19.68 2.24
CA GLU A 258 -0.71 18.53 1.52
C GLU A 258 0.03 17.62 2.51
N PHE A 259 -0.69 16.67 3.11
CA PHE A 259 -0.07 15.50 3.77
C PHE A 259 0.61 14.59 2.73
N LYS A 260 1.52 15.15 1.94
CA LYS A 260 2.27 14.49 0.88
C LYS A 260 3.67 14.22 1.41
N VAL A 261 4.01 12.95 1.57
CA VAL A 261 5.27 12.48 2.11
C VAL A 261 6.07 11.81 1.01
N ASP A 262 7.32 12.24 0.81
CA ASP A 262 8.23 11.56 -0.10
C ASP A 262 8.46 10.11 0.36
N LEU A 263 8.33 9.16 -0.56
CA LEU A 263 8.55 7.75 -0.26
C LEU A 263 9.94 7.49 0.33
N ASN A 264 10.99 8.16 -0.14
CA ASN A 264 12.34 7.97 0.38
C ASN A 264 12.45 8.42 1.84
N ARG A 265 11.70 9.45 2.24
CA ARG A 265 11.63 9.85 3.66
C ARG A 265 11.03 8.73 4.51
N LEU A 266 9.94 8.10 4.05
CA LEU A 266 9.31 6.98 4.74
C LEU A 266 10.21 5.74 4.77
N LEU A 267 10.85 5.41 3.64
CA LEU A 267 11.79 4.28 3.56
C LEU A 267 13.00 4.47 4.48
N ASN A 268 13.46 5.70 4.66
CA ASN A 268 14.58 6.02 5.54
C ASN A 268 14.15 6.15 7.02
N SER A 269 12.85 6.21 7.34
CA SER A 269 12.35 6.35 8.71
C SER A 269 12.02 5.00 9.38
N THR A 270 12.16 3.88 8.67
CA THR A 270 11.97 2.53 9.24
C THR A 270 12.88 1.48 8.59
N PRO A 271 13.46 0.54 9.36
CA PRO A 271 14.24 -0.57 8.79
C PRO A 271 13.37 -1.59 8.06
N VAL A 272 12.07 -1.64 8.37
CA VAL A 272 11.10 -2.55 7.75
C VAL A 272 10.05 -1.68 7.07
N PRO A 273 9.99 -1.62 5.72
CA PRO A 273 9.17 -0.68 4.96
C PRO A 273 7.69 -1.12 4.90
N LEU A 274 7.07 -1.21 6.08
CA LEU A 274 5.65 -1.45 6.31
C LEU A 274 5.02 -0.18 6.91
N PHE A 275 3.88 0.22 6.36
CA PHE A 275 3.25 1.48 6.71
C PHE A 275 1.75 1.31 6.93
N TYR A 276 1.25 1.88 8.02
CA TYR A 276 -0.17 2.19 8.21
C TYR A 276 -0.38 3.63 7.73
N ILE A 277 -0.30 3.85 6.41
CA ILE A 277 -0.45 5.18 5.81
C ILE A 277 -1.44 5.16 4.65
N LEU A 278 -2.22 6.24 4.51
CA LEU A 278 -3.09 6.44 3.34
C LEU A 278 -2.23 6.53 2.06
N PRO A 279 -2.42 5.67 1.03
CA PRO A 279 -1.53 5.65 -0.13
C PRO A 279 -1.47 6.96 -0.93
N THR A 280 -2.56 7.72 -0.96
CA THR A 280 -2.61 9.03 -1.65
C THR A 280 -1.80 10.11 -0.93
N ALA A 281 -1.40 9.87 0.32
CA ALA A 281 -0.48 10.71 1.08
C ALA A 281 1.00 10.47 0.73
N VAL A 282 1.32 9.44 -0.07
CA VAL A 282 2.72 9.14 -0.46
C VAL A 282 3.03 9.70 -1.84
N GLN A 283 4.14 10.42 -1.96
CA GLN A 283 4.72 10.87 -3.23
C GLN A 283 5.72 9.83 -3.74
N TRP A 284 5.46 9.34 -4.95
CA TRP A 284 6.25 8.31 -5.61
C TRP A 284 7.23 8.96 -6.59
N THR A 285 8.44 9.26 -6.14
CA THR A 285 9.52 9.71 -7.02
C THR A 285 10.38 8.49 -7.37
N ILE A 286 9.99 7.74 -8.41
CA ILE A 286 10.76 6.57 -8.85
C ILE A 286 11.70 7.03 -9.97
N SER A 287 12.98 7.16 -9.64
CA SER A 287 14.04 7.35 -10.64
C SER A 287 14.31 6.00 -11.31
N VAL A 288 13.83 5.81 -12.53
CA VAL A 288 14.16 4.63 -13.33
C VAL A 288 15.62 4.74 -13.77
N LYS A 289 16.51 3.97 -13.14
CA LYS A 289 17.85 3.75 -13.71
C LYS A 289 17.69 2.85 -14.94
N THR A 290 17.91 3.42 -16.11
CA THR A 290 18.03 2.66 -17.35
C THR A 290 19.28 1.77 -17.25
N ALA A 291 19.08 0.45 -17.18
CA ALA A 291 20.18 -0.48 -17.38
C ALA A 291 20.68 -0.35 -18.83
N PRO A 292 22.00 -0.41 -19.07
CA PRO A 292 22.53 -0.33 -20.42
C PRO A 292 22.05 -1.52 -21.26
N ASN A 293 21.68 -1.23 -22.51
CA ASN A 293 21.33 -2.24 -23.50
C ASN A 293 22.51 -3.20 -23.71
N ALA A 294 22.29 -4.50 -23.50
CA ALA A 294 23.25 -5.51 -23.91
C ALA A 294 23.36 -5.48 -25.44
N THR A 295 24.57 -5.33 -25.96
CA THR A 295 24.86 -5.41 -27.39
C THR A 295 24.84 -6.86 -27.83
N LEU A 296 24.07 -7.14 -28.88
CA LEU A 296 23.74 -8.48 -29.32
C LEU A 296 24.47 -8.84 -30.62
N GLN A 297 24.94 -10.09 -30.72
CA GLN A 297 25.64 -10.60 -31.92
C GLN A 297 24.71 -11.44 -32.82
N PRO A 298 24.82 -11.32 -34.16
CA PRO A 298 24.11 -12.18 -35.10
C PRO A 298 24.74 -13.58 -35.21
N LEU A 299 23.92 -14.64 -35.30
CA LEU A 299 24.31 -16.05 -35.51
C LEU A 299 23.29 -16.80 -36.41
N PRO A 300 23.64 -17.97 -36.99
CA PRO A 300 23.02 -18.49 -38.21
C PRO A 300 21.68 -19.25 -38.01
N PHE A 301 20.91 -19.31 -39.11
CA PHE A 301 19.50 -19.68 -39.24
C PHE A 301 19.14 -21.17 -39.14
N ASP A 302 20.05 -22.03 -38.65
CA ASP A 302 19.90 -23.48 -38.80
C ASP A 302 19.10 -24.17 -37.67
N LYS A 303 18.83 -23.47 -36.56
CA LYS A 303 18.00 -24.01 -35.45
C LYS A 303 16.57 -23.44 -35.49
N PRO A 304 15.54 -24.26 -35.18
CA PRO A 304 14.19 -23.74 -35.03
C PRO A 304 14.12 -22.80 -33.82
N TYR A 305 13.27 -21.77 -33.92
CA TYR A 305 13.23 -20.70 -32.93
C TYR A 305 11.81 -20.30 -32.53
N VAL A 306 11.74 -19.71 -31.33
CA VAL A 306 10.59 -19.00 -30.79
C VAL A 306 10.94 -17.52 -30.73
N VAL A 307 10.01 -16.67 -31.17
CA VAL A 307 10.20 -15.22 -31.17
C VAL A 307 9.75 -14.67 -29.83
N LEU A 308 10.60 -13.89 -29.17
CA LEU A 308 10.21 -13.01 -28.07
C LEU A 308 9.96 -11.62 -28.64
N ASP A 309 8.75 -11.12 -28.46
CA ASP A 309 8.43 -9.76 -28.84
C ASP A 309 9.17 -8.77 -27.93
N MET A 310 9.87 -7.82 -28.54
CA MET A 310 10.49 -6.66 -27.88
C MET A 310 10.09 -5.34 -28.57
N ALA A 311 9.27 -5.41 -29.61
CA ALA A 311 8.89 -4.27 -30.43
C ALA A 311 7.88 -3.33 -29.74
N HIS A 312 7.18 -3.83 -28.72
CA HIS A 312 6.08 -3.12 -28.05
C HIS A 312 6.43 -2.67 -26.63
N ASN A 313 7.72 -2.35 -26.40
CA ASN A 313 8.24 -1.88 -25.10
C ASN A 313 7.83 -2.81 -23.95
N ASN A 314 7.95 -4.11 -24.18
CA ASN A 314 7.50 -5.15 -23.26
C ASN A 314 8.21 -5.05 -21.90
N MET A 315 7.44 -5.10 -20.82
CA MET A 315 7.98 -5.17 -19.46
C MET A 315 8.23 -6.62 -19.06
N ILE A 316 9.41 -7.14 -19.40
CA ILE A 316 9.77 -8.54 -19.20
C ILE A 316 10.74 -8.68 -18.02
N PRO A 317 10.42 -9.47 -16.98
CA PRO A 317 11.40 -9.81 -15.97
C PRO A 317 12.59 -10.56 -16.60
N ARG A 318 13.82 -10.08 -16.38
CA ARG A 318 15.03 -10.74 -16.92
C ARG A 318 15.08 -12.22 -16.55
N SER A 319 14.72 -12.53 -15.31
CA SER A 319 14.70 -13.89 -14.79
C SER A 319 13.68 -14.80 -15.49
N PHE A 320 12.58 -14.26 -16.04
CA PHE A 320 11.66 -15.03 -16.90
C PHE A 320 12.30 -15.40 -18.24
N ILE A 321 13.08 -14.50 -18.84
CA ILE A 321 13.81 -14.77 -20.10
C ILE A 321 14.76 -15.96 -19.90
N GLU A 322 15.46 -16.00 -18.77
CA GLU A 322 16.37 -17.10 -18.44
C GLU A 322 15.66 -18.44 -18.31
N VAL A 323 14.52 -18.48 -17.60
CA VAL A 323 13.69 -19.69 -17.46
C VAL A 323 13.17 -20.15 -18.83
N LEU A 324 12.59 -19.24 -19.62
CA LEU A 324 12.08 -19.56 -20.96
C LEU A 324 13.19 -20.07 -21.88
N ARG A 325 14.35 -19.40 -21.88
CA ARG A 325 15.53 -19.79 -22.65
C ARG A 325 16.00 -21.19 -22.28
N ALA A 326 16.11 -21.49 -20.98
CA ALA A 326 16.51 -22.80 -20.50
C ALA A 326 15.52 -23.91 -20.92
N GLU A 327 14.22 -23.67 -20.79
CA GLU A 327 13.18 -24.64 -21.19
C GLU A 327 13.12 -24.88 -22.70
N LEU A 328 13.37 -23.86 -23.52
CA LEU A 328 13.48 -23.99 -24.97
C LEU A 328 14.75 -24.76 -25.39
N ALA A 329 15.88 -24.47 -24.74
CA ALA A 329 17.15 -25.12 -25.02
C ALA A 329 17.08 -26.63 -24.77
N LYS A 330 16.38 -27.07 -23.71
CA LYS A 330 16.10 -28.50 -23.44
C LYS A 330 15.41 -29.22 -24.61
N ARG A 331 14.67 -28.47 -25.44
CA ARG A 331 13.92 -28.98 -26.60
C ARG A 331 14.64 -28.73 -27.93
N GLY A 332 15.85 -28.15 -27.91
CA GLY A 332 16.63 -27.84 -29.10
C GLY A 332 16.21 -26.56 -29.84
N TYR A 333 15.47 -25.67 -29.18
CA TYR A 333 15.01 -24.40 -29.74
C TYR A 333 15.81 -23.22 -29.20
N VAL A 334 15.93 -22.17 -30.00
CA VAL A 334 16.54 -20.90 -29.58
C VAL A 334 15.48 -19.81 -29.40
N LEU A 335 15.74 -18.88 -28.50
CA LEU A 335 14.92 -17.69 -28.29
C LEU A 335 15.49 -16.54 -29.11
N ALA A 336 14.73 -16.06 -30.10
CA ALA A 336 15.09 -14.94 -30.96
C ALA A 336 14.26 -13.71 -30.59
N THR A 337 14.85 -12.53 -30.49
CA THR A 337 14.10 -11.29 -30.19
C THR A 337 13.76 -10.49 -31.42
N ALA A 338 12.56 -9.93 -31.44
CA ALA A 338 12.12 -8.95 -32.42
C ALA A 338 12.05 -7.56 -31.78
N SER A 339 13.01 -6.67 -32.08
CA SER A 339 13.08 -5.33 -31.50
C SER A 339 12.30 -4.27 -32.28
N SER A 340 11.65 -4.66 -33.39
CA SER A 340 10.76 -3.80 -34.17
C SER A 340 9.65 -4.64 -34.83
N GLU A 341 8.52 -4.03 -35.17
CA GLU A 341 7.41 -4.72 -35.83
C GLU A 341 7.83 -5.31 -37.20
N TYR A 342 8.81 -4.69 -37.87
CA TYR A 342 9.41 -5.23 -39.08
C TYR A 342 10.19 -6.53 -38.83
N GLN A 343 11.03 -6.54 -37.79
CA GLN A 343 11.75 -7.76 -37.38
C GLN A 343 10.75 -8.84 -36.93
N LEU A 344 9.72 -8.47 -36.17
CA LEU A 344 8.66 -9.37 -35.73
C LEU A 344 7.99 -10.06 -36.93
N THR A 345 7.52 -9.27 -37.90
CA THR A 345 6.88 -9.78 -39.11
C THR A 345 7.79 -10.73 -39.89
N THR A 346 9.06 -10.35 -40.02
CA THR A 346 10.07 -11.14 -40.74
C THR A 346 10.31 -12.48 -40.04
N LEU A 347 10.57 -12.46 -38.74
CA LEU A 347 10.83 -13.63 -37.91
C LEU A 347 9.64 -14.59 -37.85
N LEU A 348 8.42 -14.06 -37.79
CA LEU A 348 7.21 -14.88 -37.79
C LEU A 348 7.06 -15.73 -39.06
N SER A 349 7.77 -15.43 -40.15
CA SER A 349 7.72 -16.21 -41.39
C SER A 349 8.15 -17.67 -41.20
N ASN A 350 9.13 -17.93 -40.31
CA ASN A 350 9.73 -19.25 -40.07
C ASN A 350 9.75 -19.67 -38.58
N ALA A 351 9.22 -18.83 -37.68
CA ALA A 351 9.09 -19.14 -36.26
C ALA A 351 8.12 -20.30 -36.00
N THR A 352 8.33 -21.01 -34.88
CA THR A 352 7.36 -21.99 -34.36
C THR A 352 6.34 -21.38 -33.42
N ALA A 353 6.77 -20.37 -32.67
CA ALA A 353 5.92 -19.62 -31.78
C ALA A 353 6.39 -18.17 -31.59
N LEU A 354 5.49 -17.39 -30.99
CA LEU A 354 5.68 -16.04 -30.49
C LEU A 354 5.38 -16.02 -28.98
N VAL A 355 6.20 -15.33 -28.21
CA VAL A 355 5.96 -15.01 -26.81
C VAL A 355 5.87 -13.50 -26.69
N VAL A 356 4.73 -13.02 -26.20
CA VAL A 356 4.48 -11.61 -25.90
C VAL A 356 4.35 -11.50 -24.39
N VAL A 357 4.98 -10.51 -23.78
CA VAL A 357 4.99 -10.36 -22.32
C VAL A 357 4.78 -8.90 -21.96
N ASN A 358 3.63 -8.58 -21.36
CA ASN A 358 3.35 -7.24 -20.84
C ASN A 358 3.70 -6.10 -21.82
N PRO A 359 3.10 -6.06 -23.02
CA PRO A 359 3.33 -4.97 -23.95
C PRO A 359 2.84 -3.66 -23.34
N THR A 360 3.61 -2.59 -23.50
CA THR A 360 3.26 -1.25 -23.02
C THR A 360 2.89 -0.29 -24.16
N ALA A 361 3.08 -0.72 -25.41
CA ALA A 361 2.59 -0.08 -26.61
C ALA A 361 1.61 -1.02 -27.33
N PRO A 362 0.53 -0.50 -27.94
CA PRO A 362 -0.40 -1.32 -28.69
C PRO A 362 0.25 -1.86 -29.98
N PHE A 363 -0.12 -3.07 -30.37
CA PHE A 363 0.24 -3.62 -31.68
C PHE A 363 -0.37 -2.77 -32.80
N SER A 364 0.41 -2.39 -33.80
CA SER A 364 -0.12 -1.76 -35.00
C SER A 364 -1.06 -2.71 -35.77
N LYS A 365 -1.89 -2.16 -36.65
CA LYS A 365 -2.76 -2.97 -37.53
C LYS A 365 -1.96 -3.99 -38.34
N ASP A 366 -0.76 -3.62 -38.79
CA ASP A 366 0.10 -4.51 -39.59
C ASP A 366 0.73 -5.59 -38.72
N ALA A 367 1.16 -5.25 -37.50
CA ALA A 367 1.66 -6.23 -36.55
C ALA A 367 0.59 -7.24 -36.12
N VAL A 368 -0.64 -6.79 -35.83
CA VAL A 368 -1.78 -7.69 -35.57
C VAL A 368 -1.99 -8.62 -36.75
N LYS A 369 -2.05 -8.08 -37.97
CA LYS A 369 -2.24 -8.88 -39.19
C LYS A 369 -1.12 -9.90 -39.38
N ALA A 370 0.14 -9.54 -39.10
CA ALA A 370 1.28 -10.44 -39.19
C ALA A 370 1.16 -11.60 -38.20
N VAL A 371 0.84 -11.31 -36.93
CA VAL A 371 0.67 -12.33 -35.88
C VAL A 371 -0.51 -13.24 -36.21
N VAL A 372 -1.66 -12.68 -36.57
CA VAL A 372 -2.85 -13.44 -36.97
C VAL A 372 -2.55 -14.37 -38.14
N ASN A 373 -1.95 -13.86 -39.21
CA ASN A 373 -1.57 -14.69 -40.36
C ASN A 373 -0.56 -15.78 -39.96
N ALA A 374 0.34 -15.52 -39.03
CA ALA A 374 1.23 -16.53 -38.48
C ALA A 374 0.43 -17.62 -37.73
N THR A 375 -0.56 -17.24 -36.90
CA THR A 375 -1.39 -18.21 -36.19
C THR A 375 -2.22 -19.11 -37.10
N LEU A 376 -2.72 -18.57 -38.22
CA LEU A 376 -3.41 -19.35 -39.26
C LEU A 376 -2.48 -20.35 -39.95
N ARG A 377 -1.19 -20.02 -40.07
CA ARG A 377 -0.15 -20.93 -40.58
C ARG A 377 0.32 -21.93 -39.53
N GLY A 378 -0.23 -21.90 -38.32
CA GLY A 378 0.15 -22.80 -37.24
C GLY A 378 1.26 -22.28 -36.34
N VAL A 379 1.61 -20.99 -36.35
CA VAL A 379 2.49 -20.42 -35.30
C VAL A 379 1.69 -20.29 -34.00
N ARG A 380 2.24 -20.72 -32.87
CA ARG A 380 1.58 -20.56 -31.55
C ARG A 380 1.96 -19.21 -30.92
N VAL A 381 1.05 -18.64 -30.15
CA VAL A 381 1.30 -17.38 -29.43
C VAL A 381 1.02 -17.61 -27.96
N ALA A 382 2.00 -17.37 -27.10
CA ALA A 382 1.81 -17.23 -25.67
C ALA A 382 1.85 -15.74 -25.30
N TYR A 383 0.74 -15.22 -24.82
CA TYR A 383 0.58 -13.83 -24.40
C TYR A 383 0.50 -13.79 -22.88
N PHE A 384 1.55 -13.29 -22.25
CA PHE A 384 1.61 -13.07 -20.81
C PHE A 384 1.21 -11.64 -20.46
N TYR A 385 0.33 -11.48 -19.47
CA TYR A 385 -0.07 -10.18 -18.99
C TYR A 385 -0.21 -10.12 -17.47
N ASP A 386 0.68 -9.39 -16.82
CA ASP A 386 0.74 -9.17 -15.37
C ASP A 386 0.50 -7.69 -15.03
N MET A 387 -0.69 -7.34 -14.55
CA MET A 387 -1.06 -5.95 -14.27
C MET A 387 -0.13 -5.29 -13.23
N ARG A 388 0.37 -6.05 -12.24
CA ARG A 388 1.25 -5.52 -11.19
C ARG A 388 2.63 -5.19 -11.74
N ALA A 389 3.14 -5.99 -12.67
CA ALA A 389 4.38 -5.67 -13.38
C ALA A 389 4.19 -4.44 -14.30
N SER A 390 3.01 -4.25 -14.90
CA SER A 390 2.72 -3.10 -15.78
C SER A 390 2.36 -1.78 -15.08
N ALA A 391 2.16 -1.80 -13.76
CA ALA A 391 1.73 -0.64 -12.97
C ALA A 391 2.89 0.27 -12.49
N ILE A 392 4.14 -0.04 -12.85
CA ILE A 392 5.30 0.73 -12.41
C ILE A 392 5.54 1.91 -13.37
N VAL A 393 5.56 3.12 -12.79
CA VAL A 393 6.18 4.40 -13.18
C VAL A 393 5.19 5.58 -13.29
N VAL A 394 5.43 6.61 -12.45
CA VAL A 394 5.07 8.01 -12.69
C VAL A 394 6.37 8.80 -12.87
N ILE A 395 6.44 9.61 -13.92
CA ILE A 395 7.53 10.54 -14.22
C ILE A 395 7.15 11.92 -13.66
N SER A 396 8.05 12.50 -12.87
CA SER A 396 8.12 13.95 -12.53
C SER A 396 6.80 14.66 -12.13
N GLY A 397 6.23 14.34 -10.98
CA GLY A 397 5.39 15.29 -10.23
C GLY A 397 3.98 15.58 -10.77
N VAL A 398 3.54 14.93 -11.85
CA VAL A 398 2.13 14.97 -12.28
C VAL A 398 1.51 13.62 -11.93
N SER A 399 0.38 13.62 -11.23
CA SER A 399 -0.39 12.39 -10.98
C SER A 399 -0.91 11.85 -12.30
N TYR A 400 -0.09 11.03 -12.95
CA TYR A 400 -0.47 10.31 -14.15
C TYR A 400 -1.17 9.04 -13.69
N VAL A 401 -2.47 8.93 -13.96
CA VAL A 401 -3.09 7.60 -14.10
C VAL A 401 -2.26 6.95 -15.20
N ALA A 402 -1.42 5.96 -14.87
CA ALA A 402 -0.59 5.27 -15.85
C ALA A 402 -1.50 4.88 -17.04
N PRO A 403 -1.38 5.51 -18.23
CA PRO A 403 -2.19 5.16 -19.39
C PRO A 403 -1.91 3.73 -19.84
N TYR A 404 -0.82 3.13 -19.35
CA TYR A 404 -0.49 1.70 -19.46
C TYR A 404 -1.60 0.78 -18.93
N SER A 405 -2.41 1.23 -17.96
CA SER A 405 -3.56 0.47 -17.45
C SER A 405 -4.76 0.46 -18.41
N LEU A 406 -4.87 1.43 -19.33
CA LEU A 406 -5.93 1.49 -20.34
C LEU A 406 -5.55 0.70 -21.60
N TYR A 407 -4.31 0.79 -22.07
CA TYR A 407 -3.90 0.12 -23.32
C TYR A 407 -3.93 -1.40 -23.22
N ALA A 408 -3.67 -1.98 -22.05
CA ALA A 408 -3.67 -3.42 -21.88
C ALA A 408 -5.07 -4.06 -21.81
N VAL A 409 -6.09 -3.30 -21.45
CA VAL A 409 -7.50 -3.74 -21.52
C VAL A 409 -7.97 -3.81 -22.98
N PHE A 410 -7.38 -2.97 -23.85
CA PHE A 410 -7.76 -2.78 -25.26
C PHE A 410 -6.63 -3.12 -26.23
N ASP A 411 -5.75 -4.08 -25.92
CA ASP A 411 -4.71 -4.49 -26.85
C ASP A 411 -5.37 -5.04 -28.14
N PRO A 412 -5.13 -4.44 -29.32
CA PRO A 412 -5.76 -4.88 -30.57
C PRO A 412 -5.52 -6.36 -30.90
N LEU A 413 -4.38 -6.93 -30.49
CA LEU A 413 -4.07 -8.34 -30.67
C LEU A 413 -4.96 -9.22 -29.79
N LEU A 414 -5.13 -8.88 -28.50
CA LEU A 414 -6.04 -9.62 -27.61
C LEU A 414 -7.48 -9.56 -28.11
N MET A 415 -7.93 -8.37 -28.52
CA MET A 415 -9.29 -8.17 -29.02
C MET A 415 -9.58 -9.03 -30.26
N TYR A 416 -8.59 -9.22 -31.14
CA TYR A 416 -8.73 -10.09 -32.32
C TYR A 416 -9.05 -11.54 -31.92
N PHE A 417 -8.46 -12.04 -30.83
CA PHE A 417 -8.72 -13.38 -30.28
C PHE A 417 -9.92 -13.42 -29.31
N ASN A 418 -10.79 -12.41 -29.35
CA ASN A 418 -11.95 -12.25 -28.47
C ASN A 418 -11.60 -12.34 -26.98
N MET A 419 -10.53 -11.63 -26.63
CA MET A 419 -10.02 -11.47 -25.27
C MET A 419 -9.94 -9.99 -24.93
N SER A 420 -10.42 -9.62 -23.74
CA SER A 420 -10.28 -8.27 -23.19
C SER A 420 -9.66 -8.38 -21.81
N GLY A 421 -8.53 -7.70 -21.59
CA GLY A 421 -7.86 -7.71 -20.30
C GLY A 421 -8.77 -7.19 -19.18
N LEU A 422 -8.73 -7.83 -18.02
CA LEU A 422 -9.35 -7.37 -16.78
C LEU A 422 -8.27 -7.04 -15.74
N ARG A 423 -8.68 -6.64 -14.54
CA ARG A 423 -7.73 -6.35 -13.44
C ARG A 423 -7.20 -7.62 -12.79
N ALA A 424 -6.22 -7.43 -11.89
CA ALA A 424 -5.69 -8.50 -11.06
C ALA A 424 -6.77 -9.15 -10.18
N VAL A 425 -6.69 -10.47 -10.05
CA VAL A 425 -7.48 -11.30 -9.15
C VAL A 425 -6.76 -11.39 -7.80
N TYR A 426 -7.48 -11.12 -6.72
CA TYR A 426 -6.99 -11.15 -5.35
C TYR A 426 -7.75 -12.19 -4.52
N ASN A 427 -7.07 -12.77 -3.53
CA ASN A 427 -7.64 -13.77 -2.63
C ASN A 427 -7.77 -13.22 -1.20
N PHE A 428 -8.66 -12.26 -0.96
CA PHE A 428 -8.76 -11.56 0.34
C PHE A 428 -9.21 -12.43 1.52
N THR A 429 -9.89 -13.55 1.25
CA THR A 429 -10.45 -14.46 2.27
C THR A 429 -9.43 -15.37 2.95
N ALA A 430 -8.17 -15.24 2.58
CA ALA A 430 -7.24 -16.34 2.73
C ALA A 430 -6.51 -16.33 4.09
N GLY A 431 -6.52 -15.22 4.83
CA GLY A 431 -6.33 -15.20 6.29
C GLY A 431 -5.13 -16.00 6.84
N GLY A 432 -3.95 -15.38 6.86
CA GLY A 432 -2.84 -15.56 7.83
C GLY A 432 -2.24 -16.94 8.15
N ALA A 433 -2.88 -18.07 7.82
CA ALA A 433 -2.51 -19.40 8.33
C ALA A 433 -1.59 -20.20 7.39
N ASN A 434 -1.56 -19.87 6.09
CA ASN A 434 -0.71 -20.55 5.10
C ASN A 434 -0.33 -19.59 3.94
N TYR A 435 0.83 -19.80 3.29
CA TYR A 435 1.32 -18.93 2.21
C TYR A 435 0.44 -18.98 0.94
N VAL A 436 -0.25 -20.10 0.69
CA VAL A 436 -1.30 -20.21 -0.35
C VAL A 436 -2.57 -19.43 -0.01
N GLN A 437 -2.59 -18.88 1.20
CA GLN A 437 -3.71 -18.23 1.83
C GLN A 437 -3.40 -16.73 2.05
N ASN A 438 -2.63 -16.15 1.14
CA ASN A 438 -2.32 -14.72 1.09
C ASN A 438 -3.14 -14.05 0.00
N TRP A 439 -3.53 -12.78 0.20
CA TRP A 439 -4.23 -11.98 -0.80
C TRP A 439 -3.50 -11.84 -2.14
N GLN A 440 -2.18 -12.05 -2.15
CA GLN A 440 -1.35 -11.98 -3.36
C GLN A 440 -1.22 -13.27 -4.14
N PHE A 441 -1.45 -14.44 -3.50
CA PHE A 441 -1.32 -15.74 -4.16
C PHE A 441 -2.70 -16.33 -4.41
N VAL A 442 -2.96 -16.64 -5.68
CA VAL A 442 -4.23 -17.16 -6.14
C VAL A 442 -4.06 -18.62 -6.54
N GLU A 443 -4.70 -19.50 -5.77
CA GLU A 443 -4.75 -20.91 -6.10
C GLU A 443 -5.74 -21.15 -7.24
N VAL A 444 -5.29 -21.93 -8.23
CA VAL A 444 -6.10 -22.29 -9.40
C VAL A 444 -6.01 -23.79 -9.58
N LYS A 445 -7.16 -24.46 -9.65
CA LYS A 445 -7.25 -25.88 -9.90
C LYS A 445 -7.77 -26.10 -11.31
N PRO A 446 -6.95 -26.68 -12.22
CA PRO A 446 -7.43 -27.05 -13.54
C PRO A 446 -8.61 -28.00 -13.50
N SER A 447 -9.50 -27.85 -14.48
CA SER A 447 -10.59 -28.78 -14.74
C SER A 447 -10.74 -28.99 -16.25
N GLY A 448 -11.12 -30.20 -16.64
CA GLY A 448 -11.28 -30.58 -18.05
C GLY A 448 -9.97 -30.97 -18.75
N GLU A 449 -10.10 -31.36 -20.02
CA GLU A 449 -8.98 -31.81 -20.85
C GLU A 449 -8.34 -30.62 -21.59
N TRP A 450 -7.30 -30.04 -21.00
CA TRP A 450 -6.47 -29.03 -21.65
C TRP A 450 -5.00 -29.46 -21.61
N ASN A 451 -4.36 -29.57 -22.79
CA ASN A 451 -2.95 -29.99 -22.91
C ASN A 451 -1.99 -29.19 -22.02
N LEU A 452 -2.21 -27.89 -21.81
CA LEU A 452 -1.36 -27.08 -20.93
C LEU A 452 -1.47 -27.49 -19.46
N THR A 453 -2.58 -28.10 -19.08
CA THR A 453 -2.88 -28.53 -17.70
C THR A 453 -2.62 -30.01 -17.46
N ARG A 454 -2.00 -30.72 -18.41
CA ARG A 454 -1.73 -32.15 -18.29
C ARG A 454 -0.86 -32.44 -17.06
N GLY A 455 -1.39 -33.23 -16.12
CA GLY A 455 -0.73 -33.60 -14.88
C GLY A 455 -0.56 -32.45 -13.88
N VAL A 456 -1.21 -31.30 -14.10
CA VAL A 456 -1.22 -30.13 -13.21
C VAL A 456 -2.42 -30.27 -12.28
N GLU A 457 -2.17 -30.52 -11.00
CA GLU A 457 -3.23 -30.63 -9.99
C GLU A 457 -3.58 -29.25 -9.42
N LYS A 458 -2.57 -28.40 -9.24
CA LYS A 458 -2.73 -27.07 -8.62
C LYS A 458 -1.70 -26.08 -9.13
N LEU A 459 -2.16 -24.91 -9.56
CA LEU A 459 -1.33 -23.73 -9.81
C LEU A 459 -1.42 -22.76 -8.63
N VAL A 460 -0.32 -22.05 -8.40
CA VAL A 460 -0.24 -20.98 -7.39
C VAL A 460 0.27 -19.73 -8.10
N LEU A 461 -0.64 -18.88 -8.56
CA LEU A 461 -0.31 -17.72 -9.37
C LEU A 461 -0.16 -16.47 -8.49
N PHE A 462 0.88 -15.68 -8.73
CA PHE A 462 1.11 -14.42 -8.06
C PHE A 462 0.29 -13.30 -8.71
N SER A 463 -0.79 -12.88 -8.04
CA SER A 463 -1.72 -11.80 -8.41
C SER A 463 -2.08 -11.78 -9.91
N PRO A 464 -2.58 -12.91 -10.47
CA PRO A 464 -2.79 -13.01 -11.91
C PRO A 464 -3.84 -12.01 -12.39
N SER A 465 -3.61 -11.42 -13.55
CA SER A 465 -4.60 -10.66 -14.30
C SER A 465 -5.69 -11.59 -14.82
N ALA A 466 -6.94 -11.14 -14.75
CA ALA A 466 -8.04 -11.81 -15.39
C ALA A 466 -8.20 -11.38 -16.86
N VAL A 467 -8.94 -12.17 -17.64
CA VAL A 467 -9.34 -11.87 -19.02
C VAL A 467 -10.82 -12.19 -19.20
N ALA A 468 -11.55 -11.30 -19.85
CA ALA A 468 -12.89 -11.58 -20.34
C ALA A 468 -12.78 -12.29 -21.70
N THR A 469 -13.32 -13.50 -21.82
CA THR A 469 -13.24 -14.30 -23.05
C THR A 469 -14.30 -15.39 -23.12
N ASN A 470 -14.66 -15.79 -24.34
CA ASN A 470 -15.46 -16.99 -24.64
C ASN A 470 -14.61 -18.16 -25.14
N ALA A 471 -13.28 -18.10 -24.99
CA ALA A 471 -12.38 -19.17 -25.38
C ALA A 471 -12.82 -20.52 -24.77
N PRO A 472 -12.71 -21.65 -25.50
CA PRO A 472 -13.21 -22.94 -25.04
C PRO A 472 -12.39 -23.54 -23.91
N LEU A 473 -11.08 -23.26 -23.87
CA LEU A 473 -10.14 -23.76 -22.87
C LEU A 473 -9.79 -22.61 -21.92
N ARG A 474 -10.15 -22.74 -20.64
CA ARG A 474 -10.00 -21.68 -19.64
C ARG A 474 -9.62 -22.26 -18.29
N LEU A 475 -8.82 -21.50 -17.54
CA LEU A 475 -8.58 -21.68 -16.12
C LEU A 475 -9.20 -20.52 -15.37
N GLU A 476 -10.08 -20.84 -14.43
CA GLU A 476 -10.77 -19.85 -13.61
C GLU A 476 -10.24 -19.88 -12.18
N ALA A 477 -10.02 -18.69 -11.63
CA ALA A 477 -9.69 -18.47 -10.24
C ALA A 477 -10.88 -17.85 -9.52
N ARG A 478 -11.25 -18.40 -8.37
CA ARG A 478 -12.18 -17.72 -7.46
C ARG A 478 -11.42 -16.63 -6.72
N GLY A 479 -11.91 -15.40 -6.76
CA GLY A 479 -11.27 -14.27 -6.12
C GLY A 479 -12.07 -12.98 -6.24
N TYR A 480 -11.46 -11.87 -5.86
CA TYR A 480 -12.00 -10.54 -6.00
C TYR A 480 -11.22 -9.77 -7.06
N VAL A 481 -11.92 -9.06 -7.93
CA VAL A 481 -11.32 -8.15 -8.92
C VAL A 481 -11.84 -6.74 -8.63
N PHE A 482 -10.93 -5.76 -8.50
CA PHE A 482 -11.30 -4.37 -8.24
C PHE A 482 -12.25 -3.84 -9.33
N GLY A 483 -13.40 -3.30 -8.92
CA GLY A 483 -14.45 -2.80 -9.81
C GLY A 483 -15.46 -3.87 -10.27
N TYR A 484 -15.16 -5.16 -10.08
CA TYR A 484 -16.05 -6.27 -10.48
C TYR A 484 -16.55 -7.10 -9.28
N GLY A 485 -15.82 -7.09 -8.15
CA GLY A 485 -16.23 -7.78 -6.94
C GLY A 485 -15.77 -9.24 -6.87
N TRP A 486 -16.38 -10.01 -5.97
CA TRP A 486 -16.14 -11.45 -5.82
C TRP A 486 -16.72 -12.25 -6.98
N GLY A 487 -15.96 -13.21 -7.52
CA GLY A 487 -16.41 -14.05 -8.63
C GLY A 487 -15.38 -15.11 -9.04
N ASN A 488 -15.72 -15.85 -10.10
CA ASN A 488 -14.79 -16.72 -10.81
C ASN A 488 -14.29 -15.98 -12.06
N TYR A 489 -12.97 -15.81 -12.16
CA TYR A 489 -12.35 -15.01 -13.21
C TYR A 489 -11.36 -15.86 -14.01
N THR A 490 -11.43 -15.81 -15.34
CA THR A 490 -10.49 -16.51 -16.19
C THR A 490 -9.10 -15.88 -16.09
N VAL A 491 -8.10 -16.65 -15.66
CA VAL A 491 -6.71 -16.21 -15.47
C VAL A 491 -5.74 -16.82 -16.48
N ALA A 492 -6.17 -17.86 -17.20
CA ALA A 492 -5.52 -18.32 -18.41
C ALA A 492 -6.56 -18.85 -19.39
N ALA A 493 -6.34 -18.68 -20.68
CA ALA A 493 -7.28 -19.08 -21.72
C ALA A 493 -6.55 -19.46 -23.00
N GLN A 494 -7.13 -20.35 -23.81
CA GLN A 494 -6.60 -20.67 -25.13
C GLN A 494 -7.70 -20.70 -26.19
N ALA A 495 -7.49 -19.94 -27.26
CA ALA A 495 -8.29 -19.91 -28.48
C ALA A 495 -7.42 -20.37 -29.66
N GLY A 496 -7.56 -21.65 -30.04
CA GLY A 496 -6.77 -22.24 -31.13
C GLY A 496 -5.27 -22.20 -30.84
N ASN A 497 -4.53 -21.44 -31.66
CA ASN A 497 -3.08 -21.26 -31.56
C ASN A 497 -2.67 -20.07 -30.67
N PHE A 498 -3.60 -19.42 -29.98
CA PHE A 498 -3.33 -18.29 -29.09
C PHE A 498 -3.67 -18.67 -27.65
N ALA A 499 -2.70 -18.52 -26.74
CA ALA A 499 -2.86 -18.75 -25.31
C ALA A 499 -2.56 -17.46 -24.54
N PHE A 500 -3.49 -17.06 -23.67
CA PHE A 500 -3.33 -15.98 -22.71
C PHE A 500 -2.99 -16.56 -21.33
N ILE A 501 -2.04 -15.93 -20.64
CA ILE A 501 -1.62 -16.27 -19.28
C ILE A 501 -1.52 -14.99 -18.44
N GLY A 502 -2.34 -14.89 -17.40
CA GLY A 502 -2.48 -13.69 -16.57
C GLY A 502 -1.30 -13.38 -15.63
N SER A 503 -0.15 -14.04 -15.76
CA SER A 503 1.00 -13.74 -14.91
C SER A 503 2.29 -14.18 -15.58
N VAL A 504 3.27 -13.27 -15.69
CA VAL A 504 4.65 -13.62 -16.03
C VAL A 504 5.48 -13.91 -14.78
N ARG A 505 5.23 -13.18 -13.68
CA ARG A 505 5.97 -13.32 -12.42
C ARG A 505 5.81 -14.71 -11.80
N SER A 506 4.70 -15.38 -12.03
CA SER A 506 4.50 -16.76 -11.56
C SER A 506 5.47 -17.78 -12.18
N PHE A 507 6.17 -17.40 -13.26
CA PHE A 507 7.09 -18.25 -14.01
C PHE A 507 8.54 -17.72 -13.98
N THR A 508 8.86 -16.84 -13.03
CA THR A 508 10.25 -16.50 -12.70
C THR A 508 10.81 -17.50 -11.67
N PRO A 509 12.13 -17.52 -11.41
CA PRO A 509 12.72 -18.29 -10.32
C PRO A 509 11.98 -18.06 -9.00
N TYR A 510 12.02 -19.07 -8.12
CA TYR A 510 11.20 -19.19 -6.92
C TYR A 510 9.70 -19.41 -7.19
N TYR A 511 9.01 -18.47 -7.84
CA TYR A 511 7.55 -18.57 -8.04
C TYR A 511 7.14 -19.77 -8.91
N ILE A 512 7.99 -20.15 -9.86
CA ILE A 512 7.76 -21.31 -10.72
C ILE A 512 7.79 -22.65 -9.95
N THR A 513 8.39 -22.70 -8.75
CA THR A 513 8.43 -23.93 -7.94
C THR A 513 7.20 -24.09 -7.04
N LEU A 514 6.31 -23.09 -7.00
CA LEU A 514 5.08 -23.14 -6.21
C LEU A 514 4.02 -23.99 -6.93
N GLY A 515 3.43 -24.95 -6.22
CA GLY A 515 2.47 -25.89 -6.80
C GLY A 515 3.05 -26.62 -8.01
N ASP A 516 2.24 -26.78 -9.06
CA ASP A 516 2.63 -27.36 -10.35
C ASP A 516 2.96 -26.29 -11.41
N ASN A 517 3.34 -25.07 -11.01
CA ASN A 517 3.63 -23.97 -11.95
C ASN A 517 4.70 -24.37 -12.99
N TRP A 518 5.78 -25.05 -12.57
CA TRP A 518 6.81 -25.56 -13.48
C TRP A 518 6.24 -26.51 -14.53
N LYS A 519 5.34 -27.42 -14.11
CA LYS A 519 4.75 -28.42 -14.99
C LYS A 519 3.85 -27.76 -16.04
N PHE A 520 3.03 -26.80 -15.64
CA PHE A 520 2.23 -26.00 -16.56
C PHE A 520 3.11 -25.21 -17.55
N PHE A 521 4.18 -24.58 -17.06
CA PHE A 521 5.12 -23.86 -17.92
C PHE A 521 5.83 -24.79 -18.90
N SER A 522 6.26 -25.97 -18.44
CA SER A 522 6.84 -27.01 -19.30
C SER A 522 5.86 -27.43 -20.38
N ASN A 523 4.59 -27.71 -20.03
CA ASN A 523 3.55 -28.05 -21.00
C ASN A 523 3.30 -26.91 -22.01
N LEU A 524 3.36 -25.65 -21.57
CA LEU A 524 3.28 -24.48 -22.45
C LEU A 524 4.46 -24.43 -23.42
N VAL A 525 5.68 -24.67 -22.96
CA VAL A 525 6.85 -24.70 -23.84
C VAL A 525 6.77 -25.86 -24.83
N ASP A 526 6.35 -27.05 -24.40
CA ASP A 526 6.06 -28.20 -25.28
C ASP A 526 5.03 -27.84 -26.35
N TRP A 527 3.97 -27.14 -25.96
CA TRP A 527 2.99 -26.60 -26.89
C TRP A 527 3.64 -25.57 -27.82
N LEU A 528 4.42 -24.60 -27.36
CA LEU A 528 5.04 -23.61 -28.27
C LEU A 528 5.90 -24.27 -29.36
N VAL A 529 6.58 -25.38 -29.05
CA VAL A 529 7.55 -26.01 -29.96
C VAL A 529 7.06 -27.29 -30.66
N GLU A 530 5.80 -27.69 -30.47
CA GLU A 530 5.24 -28.90 -31.06
C GLU A 530 5.38 -28.89 -32.60
N LYS A 531 5.97 -29.96 -33.15
CA LYS A 531 6.18 -30.11 -34.60
C LYS A 531 4.83 -30.27 -35.30
N ARG A 532 4.56 -29.40 -36.27
CA ARG A 532 3.34 -29.42 -37.09
C ARG A 532 3.56 -28.73 -38.43
N PRO A 533 2.70 -28.95 -39.44
CA PRO A 533 2.81 -28.29 -40.73
C PRO A 533 2.66 -26.78 -40.56
N ILE A 534 3.74 -26.04 -40.78
CA ILE A 534 3.73 -24.57 -40.85
C ILE A 534 3.99 -24.19 -42.30
N VAL A 535 3.07 -23.46 -42.92
CA VAL A 535 3.26 -22.94 -44.29
C VAL A 535 4.31 -21.83 -44.21
N ARG A 536 5.57 -22.13 -44.53
CA ARG A 536 6.70 -21.19 -44.42
C ARG A 536 6.74 -20.23 -45.62
N ARG A 537 7.10 -18.96 -45.38
CA ARG A 537 7.44 -17.99 -46.45
C ARG A 537 8.95 -17.81 -46.50
N GLN A 538 9.54 -17.82 -47.69
CA GLN A 538 10.95 -17.47 -47.88
C GLN A 538 11.10 -15.94 -47.84
N GLY A 539 11.97 -15.45 -46.96
CA GLY A 539 12.37 -14.04 -46.88
C GLY A 539 13.61 -13.91 -45.99
N PRO A 540 14.48 -12.90 -46.23
CA PRO A 540 15.70 -12.73 -45.45
C PRO A 540 15.34 -12.35 -44.02
N VAL A 541 15.77 -13.16 -43.07
CA VAL A 541 15.56 -12.92 -41.64
C VAL A 541 16.83 -12.28 -41.09
N SER A 542 16.71 -11.22 -40.29
CA SER A 542 17.80 -10.73 -39.44
C SER A 542 17.25 -10.62 -38.03
N ALA A 543 17.90 -11.28 -37.08
CA ALA A 543 17.44 -11.37 -35.71
C ALA A 543 18.59 -11.57 -34.75
N VAL A 544 18.25 -11.36 -33.49
CA VAL A 544 19.17 -11.33 -32.37
C VAL A 544 18.86 -12.52 -31.46
N ILE A 545 19.89 -13.29 -31.10
CA ILE A 545 19.79 -14.54 -30.32
C ILE A 545 20.59 -14.40 -29.02
N TYR A 546 20.03 -14.87 -27.90
CA TYR A 546 20.75 -14.99 -26.62
C TYR A 546 21.47 -16.35 -26.55
N THR A 547 22.78 -16.37 -26.74
CA THR A 547 23.61 -17.58 -26.53
C THR A 547 24.18 -17.63 -25.11
N SER A 548 24.69 -18.81 -24.73
CA SER A 548 25.12 -19.22 -23.37
C SER A 548 25.87 -18.15 -22.60
#